data_AF-A0A2I0QGZ5-F1
#
_entry.id   AF-A0A2I0QGZ5-F1
#
_cell.length_a   1.000
_cell.length_b   1.000
_cell.length_c   1.000
_cell.angle_alpha   90.00
_cell.angle_beta   90.00
_cell.angle_gamma   90.00
#
_symmetry.space_group_name_H-M   'P 1'
#
loop_
_entity.id
_entity.type
_entity.pdbx_description
1 polymer ?
#
loop_
_entity_poly.entity_id
_entity_poly.type
_entity_poly.pdbx_seq_one_letter_code
_entity_poly.pdbx_strand_id
1 'polypeptide(L)'
;MVKKEKKEISSTTGMQKFNPYFYARLAEVNENLNFVRKGIIERNLKMLGTYAEKDCISMHTVMMNSGLFYWEPETLKIMKEVWNLRKNGTECYFTIDAGPNVHVLCLQDNKEKVKGKFSELNFEILESKPGGKARVIGESLF
;
A
#
# COMPACT_ATOMS: atom_id res chain seq x y z
N MET A 1 -1.58 4.12 11.06
CA MET A 1 -2.37 5.19 10.44
C MET A 1 -1.60 6.48 10.65
N VAL A 2 -1.51 7.31 9.63
CA VAL A 2 -0.76 8.57 9.66
C VAL A 2 -1.70 9.76 9.83
N LYS A 3 -2.79 9.81 9.05
CA LYS A 3 -3.75 10.93 9.10
C LYS A 3 -5.19 10.44 8.87
N LYS A 4 -6.16 11.09 9.52
CA LYS A 4 -7.61 10.83 9.42
C LYS A 4 -8.40 11.91 8.67
N GLU A 5 -7.77 13.04 8.33
CA GLU A 5 -8.44 14.18 7.70
C GLU A 5 -8.77 13.92 6.22
N LYS A 6 -9.75 14.69 5.71
CA LYS A 6 -10.14 14.66 4.30
C LYS A 6 -8.95 15.04 3.41
N LYS A 7 -8.83 14.34 2.28
CA LYS A 7 -7.87 14.68 1.22
C LYS A 7 -8.19 16.09 0.71
N GLU A 8 -7.17 16.92 0.54
CA GLU A 8 -7.30 18.27 -0.01
C GLU A 8 -7.80 18.22 -1.47
N ILE A 9 -7.33 17.24 -2.23
CA ILE A 9 -7.76 16.97 -3.61
C ILE A 9 -8.32 15.55 -3.69
N SER A 10 -9.48 15.41 -4.32
CA SER A 10 -10.09 14.09 -4.53
C SER A 10 -9.22 13.22 -5.46
N SER A 11 -9.25 11.91 -5.28
CA SER A 11 -8.52 10.98 -6.16
C SER A 11 -8.96 11.09 -7.62
N THR A 12 -10.25 11.34 -7.88
CA THR A 12 -10.82 11.55 -9.22
C THR A 12 -10.24 12.79 -9.89
N THR A 13 -10.14 13.90 -9.17
CA THR A 13 -9.54 15.13 -9.70
C THR A 13 -8.03 14.96 -9.87
N GLY A 14 -7.37 14.29 -8.93
CA GLY A 14 -5.93 14.09 -8.95
C GLY A 14 -5.46 13.27 -10.16
N MET A 15 -6.15 12.19 -10.49
CA MET A 15 -5.76 11.30 -11.61
C MET A 15 -5.91 11.93 -12.99
N GLN A 16 -6.66 13.02 -13.12
CA GLN A 16 -6.84 13.73 -14.39
C GLN A 16 -5.70 14.71 -14.69
N LYS A 17 -4.83 15.02 -13.72
CA LYS A 17 -3.70 15.91 -13.95
C LYS A 17 -2.71 15.28 -14.94
N PHE A 18 -2.31 16.04 -15.95
CA PHE A 18 -1.31 15.60 -16.92
C PHE A 18 0.00 15.20 -16.24
N ASN A 19 0.64 14.14 -16.74
CA ASN A 19 1.93 13.68 -16.26
C ASN A 19 2.71 12.89 -17.33
N PRO A 20 3.94 13.27 -17.70
CA PRO A 20 4.75 12.51 -18.65
C PRO A 20 5.18 11.12 -18.14
N TYR A 21 5.40 10.93 -16.84
CA TYR A 21 5.76 9.63 -16.25
C TYR A 21 4.60 8.63 -16.25
N PHE A 22 3.36 9.08 -16.51
CA PHE A 22 2.23 8.18 -16.67
C PHE A 22 2.45 7.17 -17.79
N TYR A 23 3.12 7.56 -18.88
CA TYR A 23 3.43 6.63 -19.98
C TYR A 23 4.42 5.53 -19.58
N ALA A 24 5.41 5.85 -18.74
CA ALA A 24 6.32 4.85 -18.19
C ALA A 24 5.55 3.86 -17.28
N ARG A 25 4.67 4.39 -16.42
CA ARG A 25 3.78 3.55 -15.59
C ARG A 25 2.90 2.64 -16.44
N LEU A 26 2.31 3.14 -17.53
CA LEU A 26 1.50 2.35 -18.46
C LEU A 26 2.31 1.23 -19.13
N ALA A 27 3.58 1.48 -19.46
CA ALA A 27 4.44 0.46 -20.06
C ALA A 27 4.75 -0.69 -19.08
N GLU A 28 4.86 -0.39 -17.78
CA GLU A 28 5.18 -1.40 -16.75
C GLU A 28 3.95 -2.17 -16.21
N VAL A 29 2.75 -1.60 -16.28
CA VAL A 29 1.59 -2.09 -15.52
C VAL A 29 1.20 -3.53 -15.89
N ASN A 30 1.23 -3.87 -17.19
CA ASN A 30 0.82 -5.20 -17.65
C ASN A 30 1.78 -6.29 -17.17
N GLU A 31 3.08 -6.02 -17.21
CA GLU A 31 4.10 -6.95 -16.73
C GLU A 31 4.04 -7.08 -15.21
N ASN A 32 4.01 -5.97 -14.47
CA ASN A 32 3.90 -5.98 -13.01
C ASN A 32 2.64 -6.76 -12.55
N LEU A 33 1.52 -6.60 -13.26
CA LEU A 33 0.27 -7.30 -12.96
C LEU A 33 0.38 -8.82 -13.16
N ASN A 34 1.17 -9.29 -14.14
CA ASN A 34 1.42 -10.72 -14.32
C ASN A 34 2.19 -11.30 -13.13
N PHE A 35 3.22 -10.59 -12.63
CA PHE A 35 3.96 -11.01 -11.44
C PHE A 35 3.11 -10.97 -10.17
N VAL A 36 2.26 -9.96 -9.99
CA VAL A 36 1.30 -9.90 -8.88
C VAL A 36 0.36 -11.10 -8.91
N ARG A 37 -0.24 -11.40 -10.08
CA ARG A 37 -1.13 -12.57 -10.24
C ARG A 37 -0.41 -13.88 -9.92
N LYS A 38 0.80 -14.05 -10.45
CA LYS A 38 1.63 -15.23 -10.17
C LYS A 38 1.94 -15.36 -8.68
N GLY A 39 2.32 -14.26 -8.02
CA GLY A 39 2.58 -14.22 -6.59
C GLY A 39 1.38 -14.63 -5.75
N ILE A 40 0.16 -14.25 -6.15
CA ILE A 40 -1.08 -14.68 -5.49
C ILE A 40 -1.31 -16.18 -5.70
N ILE A 41 -1.25 -16.67 -6.94
CA ILE A 41 -1.52 -18.08 -7.29
C ILE A 41 -0.54 -19.02 -6.59
N GLU A 42 0.74 -18.67 -6.61
CA GLU A 42 1.83 -19.46 -6.02
C GLU A 42 1.99 -19.24 -4.51
N ARG A 43 1.16 -18.39 -3.89
CA ARG A 43 1.28 -17.97 -2.48
C ARG A 43 2.67 -17.43 -2.13
N ASN A 44 3.30 -16.78 -3.09
CA ASN A 44 4.62 -16.19 -2.97
C ASN A 44 4.50 -14.73 -2.55
N LEU A 45 4.52 -14.47 -1.24
CA LEU A 45 4.42 -13.11 -0.70
C LEU A 45 5.56 -12.23 -1.19
N LYS A 46 6.78 -12.77 -1.35
CA LYS A 46 7.90 -12.00 -1.87
C LYS A 46 7.62 -11.40 -3.22
N MET A 47 7.14 -12.22 -4.16
CA MET A 47 6.77 -11.76 -5.49
C MET A 47 5.63 -10.75 -5.42
N LEU A 48 4.52 -11.08 -4.75
CA LEU A 48 3.38 -10.18 -4.61
C LEU A 48 3.79 -8.81 -4.03
N GLY A 49 4.52 -8.83 -2.92
CA GLY A 49 4.90 -7.66 -2.16
C GLY A 49 5.92 -6.78 -2.87
N THR A 50 6.93 -7.36 -3.53
CA THR A 50 7.91 -6.59 -4.32
C THR A 50 7.23 -5.80 -5.44
N TYR A 51 6.31 -6.43 -6.17
CA TYR A 51 5.61 -5.74 -7.26
C TYR A 51 4.53 -4.79 -6.76
N ALA A 52 3.93 -5.04 -5.59
CA ALA A 52 3.04 -4.08 -4.93
C ALA A 52 3.79 -2.81 -4.49
N GLU A 53 4.99 -2.92 -3.92
CA GLU A 53 5.83 -1.77 -3.56
C GLU A 53 6.27 -0.99 -4.81
N LYS A 54 6.69 -1.71 -5.87
CA LYS A 54 7.07 -1.09 -7.15
C LYS A 54 5.90 -0.29 -7.75
N ASP A 55 4.71 -0.88 -7.78
CA ASP A 55 3.54 -0.21 -8.32
C ASP A 55 3.13 1.00 -7.46
N CYS A 56 3.19 0.86 -6.13
CA CYS A 56 2.95 1.96 -5.18
C CYS A 56 3.89 3.14 -5.48
N ILE A 57 5.21 2.91 -5.54
CA ILE A 57 6.20 3.96 -5.81
C ILE A 57 5.94 4.59 -7.18
N SER A 58 5.72 3.77 -8.22
CA SER A 58 5.42 4.24 -9.58
C SER A 58 4.19 5.16 -9.61
N MET A 59 3.11 4.80 -8.92
CA MET A 59 1.91 5.62 -8.82
C MET A 59 2.21 6.96 -8.16
N HIS A 60 2.88 6.96 -7.01
CA HIS A 60 3.22 8.18 -6.28
C HIS A 60 4.23 9.06 -7.03
N THR A 61 5.16 8.51 -7.80
CA THR A 61 6.04 9.28 -8.69
C THR A 61 5.24 10.05 -9.74
N VAL A 62 4.25 9.41 -10.37
CA VAL A 62 3.32 10.11 -11.28
C VAL A 62 2.60 11.23 -10.51
N MET A 63 2.03 10.96 -9.35
CA MET A 63 1.28 11.99 -8.61
C MET A 63 2.15 13.18 -8.20
N MET A 64 3.35 12.92 -7.65
CA MET A 64 4.29 13.95 -7.24
C MET A 64 4.73 14.85 -8.39
N ASN A 65 4.98 14.27 -9.57
CA ASN A 65 5.35 15.06 -10.75
C ASN A 65 4.17 15.90 -11.29
N SER A 66 2.93 15.61 -10.88
CA SER A 66 1.76 16.47 -11.12
C SER A 66 1.48 17.45 -9.97
N GLY A 67 2.45 17.61 -9.05
CA GLY A 67 2.35 18.50 -7.89
C GLY A 67 1.47 17.98 -6.76
N LEU A 68 1.17 16.67 -6.73
CA LEU A 68 0.35 16.05 -5.68
C LEU A 68 1.25 15.19 -4.78
N PHE A 69 1.41 15.62 -3.53
CA PHE A 69 2.17 14.91 -2.52
C PHE A 69 1.22 14.28 -1.51
N TYR A 70 1.05 12.96 -1.59
CA TYR A 70 0.22 12.21 -0.65
C TYR A 70 0.98 11.72 0.59
N TRP A 71 2.30 11.59 0.48
CA TRP A 71 3.16 11.10 1.54
C TRP A 71 3.50 12.21 2.52
N GLU A 72 3.46 11.86 3.80
CA GLU A 72 3.95 12.68 4.90
C GLU A 72 5.27 12.10 5.43
N PRO A 73 6.04 12.83 6.26
CA PRO A 73 7.26 12.31 6.88
C PRO A 73 7.08 10.95 7.58
N GLU A 74 5.93 10.75 8.23
CA GLU A 74 5.53 9.51 8.88
C GLU A 74 5.33 8.36 7.88
N THR A 75 4.80 8.64 6.68
CA THR A 75 4.67 7.66 5.61
C THR A 75 6.04 7.12 5.22
N LEU A 76 7.01 8.01 5.02
CA LEU A 76 8.40 7.65 4.70
C LEU A 76 9.08 6.91 5.85
N LYS A 77 8.80 7.29 7.11
CA LYS A 77 9.28 6.58 8.30
C LYS A 77 8.80 5.13 8.29
N ILE A 78 7.51 4.88 8.03
CA ILE A 78 6.96 3.53 7.94
C ILE A 78 7.61 2.73 6.81
N MET A 79 7.76 3.30 5.62
CA MET A 79 8.40 2.63 4.47
C MET A 79 9.82 2.15 4.80
N LYS A 80 10.63 3.01 5.43
CA LYS A 80 11.99 2.67 5.87
C LYS A 80 11.99 1.54 6.89
N GLU A 81 11.05 1.54 7.82
CA GLU A 81 10.93 0.47 8.82
C GLU A 81 10.48 -0.85 8.23
N VAL A 82 9.59 -0.85 7.22
CA VAL A 82 9.26 -2.07 6.46
C VAL A 82 10.51 -2.67 5.80
N TRP A 83 11.35 -1.83 5.19
CA TRP A 83 12.62 -2.30 4.63
C TRP A 83 13.59 -2.82 5.69
N ASN A 84 13.69 -2.16 6.84
CA ASN A 84 14.52 -2.61 7.96
C ASN A 84 14.04 -3.96 8.52
N LEU A 85 12.73 -4.13 8.72
CA LEU A 85 12.12 -5.40 9.13
C LEU A 85 12.47 -6.52 8.15
N ARG A 86 12.31 -6.26 6.84
CA ARG A 86 12.65 -7.22 5.79
C ARG A 86 14.13 -7.57 5.77
N LYS A 87 15.02 -6.59 5.97
CA LYS A 87 16.47 -6.81 6.10
C LYS A 87 16.82 -7.69 7.32
N ASN A 88 16.04 -7.58 8.39
CA ASN A 88 16.21 -8.34 9.63
C ASN A 88 15.40 -9.65 9.65
N GLY A 89 14.98 -10.16 8.49
CA GLY A 89 14.33 -11.47 8.37
C GLY A 89 12.84 -11.49 8.67
N THR A 90 12.20 -10.35 8.94
CA THR A 90 10.74 -10.26 9.08
C THR A 90 10.15 -9.85 7.73
N GLU A 91 9.67 -10.82 6.96
CA GLU A 91 9.10 -10.56 5.64
C GLU A 91 7.79 -9.76 5.75
N CYS A 92 7.84 -8.52 5.26
CA CYS A 92 6.70 -7.63 5.07
C CYS A 92 6.96 -6.63 3.92
N TYR A 93 5.88 -6.07 3.37
CA TYR A 93 5.88 -5.13 2.24
C TYR A 93 4.86 -4.02 2.47
N PHE A 94 4.92 -2.93 1.72
CA PHE A 94 3.93 -1.85 1.83
C PHE A 94 3.20 -1.53 0.53
N THR A 95 2.02 -0.93 0.67
CA THR A 95 1.34 -0.18 -0.39
C THR A 95 0.58 1.01 0.21
N ILE A 96 0.38 2.05 -0.60
CA ILE A 96 -0.15 3.35 -0.18
C ILE A 96 -1.07 3.85 -1.30
N ASP A 97 -2.32 4.15 -0.97
CA ASP A 97 -3.28 4.74 -1.90
C ASP A 97 -3.05 6.27 -2.02
N ALA A 98 -4.00 7.03 -2.54
CA ALA A 98 -3.96 8.49 -2.60
C ALA A 98 -4.13 9.16 -1.20
N GLY A 99 -3.18 8.95 -0.30
CA GLY A 99 -3.11 9.54 1.04
C GLY A 99 -1.91 9.01 1.82
N PRO A 100 -1.70 9.45 3.08
CA PRO A 100 -0.47 9.13 3.81
C PRO A 100 -0.50 7.77 4.53
N ASN A 101 -1.66 7.10 4.55
CA ASN A 101 -1.85 5.86 5.29
C ASN A 101 -1.18 4.68 4.58
N VAL A 102 -0.31 3.99 5.31
CA VAL A 102 0.43 2.83 4.81
C VAL A 102 -0.29 1.54 5.17
N HIS A 103 -0.47 0.67 4.18
CA HIS A 103 -0.89 -0.71 4.37
C HIS A 103 0.35 -1.58 4.36
N VAL A 104 0.56 -2.35 5.43
CA VAL A 104 1.68 -3.30 5.53
C VAL A 104 1.15 -4.72 5.31
N LEU A 105 1.68 -5.39 4.30
CA LEU A 105 1.38 -6.78 3.95
C LEU A 105 2.42 -7.69 4.62
N CYS A 106 1.97 -8.71 5.35
CA CYS A 106 2.83 -9.72 5.95
C CYS A 106 2.10 -11.06 6.07
N LEU A 107 2.85 -12.14 6.27
CA LEU A 107 2.27 -13.44 6.66
C LEU A 107 1.82 -13.40 8.12
N GLN A 108 0.87 -14.27 8.45
CA GLN A 108 0.33 -14.41 9.82
C GLN A 108 1.44 -14.57 10.87
N ASP A 109 2.47 -15.36 10.56
CA ASP A 109 3.59 -15.64 11.47
C ASP A 109 4.44 -14.40 11.78
N ASN A 110 4.44 -13.40 10.89
CA ASN A 110 5.17 -12.14 11.09
C ASN A 110 4.29 -11.04 11.70
N LYS A 111 2.98 -11.25 11.82
CA LYS A 111 2.00 -10.23 12.22
C LYS A 111 2.35 -9.55 13.53
N GLU A 112 2.63 -10.31 14.60
CA GLU A 112 2.93 -9.73 15.91
C GLU A 112 4.25 -8.95 15.92
N LYS A 113 5.26 -9.40 15.17
CA LYS A 113 6.54 -8.66 15.03
C LYS A 113 6.33 -7.32 14.32
N VAL A 114 5.59 -7.35 13.21
CA VAL A 114 5.25 -6.15 12.43
C VAL A 114 4.43 -5.18 13.28
N LYS A 115 3.38 -5.67 13.95
CA LYS A 115 2.54 -4.86 14.84
C LYS A 115 3.34 -4.26 15.99
N GLY A 116 4.15 -5.07 16.68
CA GLY A 116 5.00 -4.62 17.78
C GLY A 116 5.89 -3.46 17.36
N LYS A 117 6.58 -3.61 16.22
CA LYS A 117 7.45 -2.55 15.68
C LYS A 117 6.72 -1.23 15.44
N PHE A 118 5.52 -1.24 14.87
CA PHE A 118 4.78 0.00 14.61
C PHE A 118 4.05 0.55 15.83
N SER A 119 3.77 -0.28 16.83
CA SER A 119 3.20 0.14 18.12
C SER A 119 4.23 0.93 18.93
N GLU A 120 5.50 0.48 18.94
CA GLU A 120 6.63 1.20 19.55
C GLU A 120 6.84 2.60 18.94
N LEU A 121 6.45 2.78 17.68
CA LEU A 121 6.54 4.05 16.98
C LEU A 121 5.29 4.94 17.16
N ASN A 122 4.36 4.55 18.04
CA ASN A 122 3.12 5.24 18.39
C ASN A 122 2.16 5.43 17.20
N PHE A 123 2.14 4.50 16.25
CA PHE A 123 1.14 4.50 15.18
C PHE A 123 -0.13 3.77 15.61
N GLU A 124 -1.30 4.32 15.24
CA GLU A 124 -2.57 3.59 15.33
C GLU A 124 -2.59 2.46 14.29
N ILE A 125 -2.91 1.23 14.69
CA ILE A 125 -2.86 0.05 13.82
C ILE A 125 -4.27 -0.53 13.68
N LEU A 126 -4.69 -0.72 12.44
CA LEU A 126 -5.88 -1.49 12.10
C LEU A 126 -5.44 -2.83 11.50
N GLU A 127 -5.83 -3.92 12.13
CA GLU A 127 -5.56 -5.27 11.64
C GLU A 127 -6.68 -5.74 10.72
N SER A 128 -6.30 -6.34 9.59
CA SER A 128 -7.23 -6.96 8.66
C SER A 128 -6.58 -8.15 7.97
N LYS A 129 -7.42 -9.04 7.45
CA LYS A 129 -7.02 -10.21 6.65
C LYS A 129 -7.78 -10.19 5.33
N PRO A 130 -7.33 -10.94 4.30
CA PRO A 130 -8.11 -11.12 3.08
C PRO A 130 -9.56 -11.49 3.41
N GLY A 131 -10.48 -10.66 2.93
CA GLY A 131 -11.91 -10.78 3.20
C GLY A 131 -12.60 -11.83 2.32
N GLY A 132 -13.82 -12.19 2.71
CA GLY A 132 -14.71 -13.01 1.90
C GLY A 132 -15.48 -12.19 0.86
N LYS A 133 -16.34 -12.89 0.10
CA LYS A 133 -17.29 -12.24 -0.83
C LYS A 133 -18.29 -11.36 -0.05
N ALA A 134 -18.85 -10.37 -0.73
CA ALA A 134 -20.01 -9.64 -0.23
C ALA A 134 -21.16 -10.62 0.09
N ARG A 135 -21.94 -10.32 1.15
CA ARG A 135 -23.06 -11.14 1.61
C ARG A 135 -24.28 -10.27 1.88
N VAL A 136 -25.46 -10.84 1.64
CA VAL A 136 -26.72 -10.23 2.07
C VAL A 136 -26.89 -10.48 3.56
N ILE A 137 -27.33 -9.46 4.29
CA ILE A 137 -27.70 -9.57 5.71
C ILE A 137 -29.23 -9.51 5.83
N GLY A 138 -29.81 -10.25 6.77
CA GLY A 138 -31.27 -10.35 6.93
C GLY A 138 -31.93 -9.11 7.54
N GLU A 139 -31.13 -8.15 7.99
CA GLU A 139 -31.60 -6.89 8.56
C GLU A 139 -31.47 -5.79 7.50
N SER A 140 -32.60 -5.14 7.20
CA SER A 140 -32.59 -3.90 6.44
C SER A 140 -32.04 -2.78 7.34
N LEU A 141 -31.21 -1.91 6.77
CA LEU A 141 -30.76 -0.68 7.44
C LEU A 141 -31.87 0.39 7.52
N PHE A 142 -33.05 0.08 6.98
CA PHE A 142 -34.26 0.91 6.93
C PHE A 142 -35.51 0.09 7.24
#